data_AF-A0ABD0SY80-F1
#
_entry.id   AF-A0ABD0SY80-F1
#
_cell.length_a   1.000
_cell.length_b   1.000
_cell.length_c   1.000
_cell.angle_alpha   90.00
_cell.angle_beta   90.00
_cell.angle_gamma   90.00
#
_symmetry.space_group_name_H-M   'P 1'
#
loop_
_entity.id
_entity.type
_entity.pdbx_description
1 polymer ?
#
loop_
_entity_poly.entity_id
_entity_poly.type
_entity_poly.pdbx_seq_one_letter_code
_entity_poly.pdbx_strand_id
1 'polypeptide(L)'
;MALTAAERAKRYREKIKLDKKKYDEYKKKSKIDVKKGKEKKMERTKKKQKEKKETCYEPKKLPKVAEQKDEVARSHKLKYRILWRKFRAALQKIQTYKTALDTERKKLYRQKKTHDKEMMTLKAENDKLRARQEIMEISLREVYADCKTPGEKQIIKEVPLKMEQKTNTVMDPTLLGLKGRIRVSKKRLRRPLHGKIMTEITKFFNRDDVSRSTAGKKETRTRNNHKMQIRYLVDTLKNLYATFFRYKPFYVLSPNASSRDTCMCMKHANMELKFEALKKNGVISHPNISDLLKNIVCDTKSYECMYNKCEKCANARVTYSEDKFQEEVIWRQWVREDHKYNKNDGEHTTKKNIQKRNKRIG
;
A
#
# COMPACT_ATOMS: atom_id res chain seq x y z
N MET A 1 21.08 -21.42 23.24
CA MET A 1 21.02 -20.90 21.86
C MET A 1 21.41 -22.00 20.89
N ALA A 2 20.65 -22.23 19.83
CA ALA A 2 21.01 -23.26 18.83
C ALA A 2 22.25 -22.83 18.04
N LEU A 3 23.24 -23.71 17.91
CA LEU A 3 24.48 -23.44 17.17
C LEU A 3 24.18 -23.30 15.66
N THR A 4 24.86 -22.35 15.02
CA THR A 4 24.79 -22.18 13.56
C THR A 4 25.36 -23.41 12.84
N ALA A 5 24.96 -23.64 11.58
CA ALA A 5 25.44 -24.79 10.81
C ALA A 5 26.98 -24.77 10.63
N ALA A 6 27.57 -23.59 10.50
CA ALA A 6 29.01 -23.38 10.41
C ALA A 6 29.71 -23.73 11.74
N GLU A 7 29.16 -23.32 12.88
CA GLU A 7 29.70 -23.65 14.20
C GLU A 7 29.57 -25.15 14.50
N ARG A 8 28.45 -25.79 14.13
CA ARG A 8 28.28 -27.24 14.23
C ARG A 8 29.31 -27.99 13.40
N ALA A 9 29.56 -27.56 12.16
CA ALA A 9 30.58 -28.15 11.31
C ALA A 9 32.01 -27.93 11.85
N LYS A 10 32.29 -26.77 12.46
CA LYS A 10 33.58 -26.46 13.08
C LYS A 10 33.84 -27.37 14.29
N ARG A 11 32.87 -27.47 15.21
CA ARG A 11 32.96 -28.36 16.38
C ARG A 11 33.09 -29.83 15.98
N TYR A 12 32.39 -30.26 14.92
CA TYR A 12 32.53 -31.62 14.39
C TYR A 12 33.95 -31.90 13.85
N ARG A 13 34.55 -30.95 13.12
CA ARG A 13 35.94 -31.05 12.65
C ARG A 13 36.94 -31.09 13.81
N GLU A 14 36.71 -30.28 14.85
CA GLU A 14 37.53 -30.26 16.06
C GLU A 14 37.44 -31.59 16.82
N LYS A 15 36.24 -32.18 16.92
CA LYS A 15 36.02 -33.49 17.56
C LYS A 15 36.72 -34.63 16.80
N ILE A 16 36.73 -34.60 15.46
CA ILE A 16 37.40 -35.63 14.64
C ILE A 16 38.93 -35.54 14.72
N LYS A 17 39.49 -34.34 14.96
CA LYS A 17 40.95 -34.15 15.08
C LYS A 17 41.57 -34.88 16.29
N LEU A 18 40.76 -35.20 17.30
CA LEU A 18 41.21 -35.95 18.48
C LEU A 18 41.54 -37.42 18.13
N ASP A 19 40.80 -38.01 17.17
CA ASP A 19 40.99 -39.38 16.72
C ASP A 19 41.80 -39.43 15.40
N LYS A 20 43.10 -39.74 15.48
CA LYS A 20 44.02 -39.73 14.31
C LYS A 20 43.49 -40.56 13.12
N LYS A 21 42.99 -41.77 13.36
CA LYS A 21 42.43 -42.66 12.33
C LYS A 21 41.21 -42.04 11.62
N LYS A 22 40.26 -41.49 12.38
CA LYS A 22 39.05 -40.85 11.82
C LYS A 22 39.39 -39.56 11.08
N TYR A 23 40.39 -38.82 11.52
CA TYR A 23 40.86 -37.62 10.84
C TYR A 23 41.48 -37.94 9.47
N ASP A 24 42.26 -39.01 9.37
CA ASP A 24 42.84 -39.44 8.10
C ASP A 24 41.77 -39.94 7.11
N GLU A 25 40.76 -40.66 7.57
CA GLU A 25 39.60 -41.03 6.76
C GLU A 25 38.81 -39.80 6.26
N TYR A 26 38.56 -38.83 7.16
CA TYR A 26 37.93 -37.57 6.80
C TYR A 26 38.71 -36.81 5.73
N LYS A 27 40.05 -36.77 5.86
CA LYS A 27 40.96 -36.13 4.89
C LYS A 27 40.95 -36.85 3.54
N LYS A 28 40.92 -38.19 3.53
CA LYS A 28 40.78 -39.00 2.29
C LYS A 28 39.44 -38.72 1.60
N LYS A 29 38.33 -38.72 2.35
CA LYS A 29 36.99 -38.43 1.82
C LYS A 29 36.89 -37.02 1.25
N SER A 30 37.44 -36.02 1.96
CA SER A 30 37.48 -34.64 1.49
C SER A 30 38.27 -34.49 0.18
N LYS A 31 39.39 -35.20 0.01
CA LYS A 31 40.14 -35.21 -1.26
C LYS A 31 39.32 -35.82 -2.41
N ILE A 32 38.59 -36.91 -2.16
CA ILE A 32 37.72 -37.56 -3.15
C ILE A 32 36.59 -36.59 -3.58
N ASP A 33 35.96 -35.91 -2.62
CA ASP A 33 34.87 -34.97 -2.91
C ASP A 33 35.36 -33.77 -3.73
N VAL A 34 36.56 -33.25 -3.43
CA VAL A 34 37.20 -32.20 -4.23
C VAL A 34 37.51 -32.68 -5.65
N LYS A 35 37.99 -33.92 -5.81
CA LYS A 35 38.26 -34.51 -7.13
C LYS A 35 36.97 -34.65 -7.96
N LYS A 36 35.91 -35.22 -7.38
CA LYS A 36 34.58 -35.32 -7.99
C LYS A 36 34.00 -33.94 -8.36
N GLY A 37 34.23 -32.94 -7.52
CA GLY A 37 33.84 -31.56 -7.80
C GLY A 37 34.55 -30.95 -9.00
N LYS A 38 35.86 -31.20 -9.15
CA LYS A 38 36.65 -30.77 -10.31
C LYS A 38 36.21 -31.47 -11.59
N GLU A 39 35.96 -32.78 -11.55
CA GLU A 39 35.47 -33.57 -12.69
C GLU A 39 34.12 -33.04 -13.20
N LYS A 40 33.13 -32.85 -12.30
CA LYS A 40 31.83 -32.26 -12.66
C LYS A 40 31.95 -30.86 -13.25
N LYS A 41 32.91 -30.05 -12.79
CA LYS A 41 33.15 -28.70 -13.31
C LYS A 41 33.75 -28.76 -14.72
N MET A 42 34.66 -29.70 -14.96
CA MET A 42 35.29 -29.94 -16.26
C MET A 42 34.28 -30.46 -17.30
N GLU A 43 33.39 -31.35 -16.88
CA GLU A 43 32.29 -31.88 -17.70
C GLU A 43 31.30 -30.80 -18.11
N ARG A 44 30.91 -29.91 -17.17
CA ARG A 44 30.09 -28.73 -17.46
C ARG A 44 30.75 -27.78 -18.47
N THR A 45 32.07 -27.59 -18.39
CA THR A 45 32.79 -26.77 -19.38
C THR A 45 32.85 -27.44 -20.75
N LYS A 46 33.04 -28.76 -20.83
CA LYS A 46 33.01 -29.51 -22.10
C LYS A 46 31.63 -29.44 -22.75
N LYS A 47 30.55 -29.60 -21.96
CA LYS A 47 29.17 -29.49 -22.46
C LYS A 47 28.87 -28.11 -23.04
N LYS A 48 29.30 -27.04 -22.36
CA LYS A 48 29.20 -25.65 -22.87
C LYS A 48 30.02 -25.40 -24.13
N GLN A 49 31.16 -26.06 -24.30
CA GLN A 49 31.95 -25.96 -25.54
C GLN A 49 31.30 -26.72 -26.70
N LYS A 50 30.64 -27.86 -26.42
CA LYS A 50 29.91 -28.64 -27.43
C LYS A 50 28.66 -27.89 -27.92
N GLU A 51 27.88 -27.32 -27.00
CA GLU A 51 26.75 -26.44 -27.31
C GLU A 51 27.16 -25.22 -28.15
N LYS A 52 28.37 -24.66 -27.91
CA LYS A 52 28.91 -23.56 -28.74
C LYS A 52 29.35 -23.99 -30.14
N LYS A 53 29.84 -25.22 -30.30
CA LYS A 53 30.23 -25.77 -31.61
C LYS A 53 29.00 -26.14 -32.46
N GLU A 54 27.94 -26.63 -31.83
CA GLU A 54 26.67 -26.95 -32.49
C GLU A 54 25.91 -25.70 -32.97
N THR A 55 26.23 -24.50 -32.44
CA THR A 55 25.65 -23.23 -32.90
C THR A 55 26.40 -22.51 -34.03
N CYS A 56 27.48 -23.07 -34.59
CA CYS A 56 28.16 -22.51 -35.76
C CYS A 56 27.69 -23.20 -37.04
N TYR A 57 26.58 -22.71 -37.60
CA TYR A 57 26.15 -23.01 -38.96
C TYR A 57 27.04 -22.23 -39.95
N GLU A 58 27.59 -22.90 -40.94
CA GLU A 58 28.45 -22.30 -41.98
C GLU A 58 27.71 -21.19 -42.74
N PRO A 59 28.29 -19.97 -42.85
CA PRO A 59 27.70 -18.93 -43.67
C PRO A 59 27.94 -19.24 -45.15
N LYS A 60 26.86 -19.54 -45.87
CA LYS A 60 26.85 -19.55 -47.35
C LYS A 60 27.27 -18.17 -47.85
N LYS A 61 28.30 -18.13 -48.70
CA LYS A 61 28.79 -16.91 -49.35
C LYS A 61 27.68 -16.34 -50.24
N LEU A 62 27.20 -15.13 -49.92
CA LEU A 62 26.32 -14.34 -50.77
C LEU A 62 27.05 -13.07 -51.24
N PRO A 63 26.78 -12.60 -52.47
CA PRO A 63 27.58 -11.61 -53.15
C PRO A 63 27.40 -10.18 -52.58
N LYS A 64 28.40 -9.37 -52.92
CA LYS A 64 28.72 -7.99 -52.52
C LYS A 64 27.51 -7.06 -52.29
N VAL A 65 27.15 -6.86 -51.03
CA VAL A 65 26.44 -5.66 -50.50
C VAL A 65 27.08 -5.33 -49.16
N ALA A 66 28.31 -4.82 -49.18
CA ALA A 66 29.19 -4.79 -48.01
C ALA A 66 29.01 -3.56 -47.11
N GLU A 67 28.70 -2.39 -47.67
CA GLU A 67 28.80 -1.13 -46.90
C GLU A 67 27.59 -0.85 -45.99
N GLN A 68 26.37 -1.17 -46.43
CA GLN A 68 25.15 -0.95 -45.62
C GLN A 68 24.99 -1.96 -44.47
N LYS A 69 25.53 -3.18 -44.62
CA LYS A 69 25.45 -4.22 -43.56
C LYS A 69 26.38 -3.93 -42.39
N ASP A 70 27.53 -3.34 -42.66
CA ASP A 70 28.51 -2.98 -41.63
C ASP A 70 28.04 -1.83 -40.74
N GLU A 71 27.27 -0.90 -41.28
CA GLU A 71 26.71 0.22 -40.53
C GLU A 71 25.58 -0.22 -39.59
N VAL A 72 24.70 -1.11 -40.07
CA VAL A 72 23.66 -1.76 -39.25
C VAL A 72 24.30 -2.62 -38.15
N ALA A 73 25.36 -3.37 -38.46
CA ALA A 73 26.09 -4.16 -37.47
C ALA A 73 26.77 -3.30 -36.40
N ARG A 74 27.39 -2.17 -36.79
CA ARG A 74 27.95 -1.18 -35.85
C ARG A 74 26.88 -0.59 -34.94
N SER A 75 25.73 -0.21 -35.51
CA SER A 75 24.57 0.29 -34.76
C SER A 75 24.05 -0.74 -33.75
N HIS A 76 23.92 -2.01 -34.14
CA HIS A 76 23.49 -3.09 -33.26
C HIS A 76 24.49 -3.35 -32.11
N LYS A 77 25.80 -3.31 -32.39
CA LYS A 77 26.84 -3.49 -31.39
C LYS A 77 26.87 -2.35 -30.36
N LEU A 78 26.60 -1.12 -30.80
CA LEU A 78 26.47 0.04 -29.91
C LEU A 78 25.23 -0.08 -29.02
N LYS A 79 24.07 -0.45 -29.59
CA LYS A 79 22.84 -0.72 -28.83
C LYS A 79 23.05 -1.79 -27.77
N TYR A 80 23.71 -2.89 -28.12
CA TYR A 80 24.03 -3.97 -27.18
C TYR A 80 24.94 -3.49 -26.04
N ARG A 81 25.98 -2.70 -26.33
CA ARG A 81 26.84 -2.09 -25.31
C ARG A 81 26.06 -1.20 -24.34
N ILE A 82 25.16 -0.37 -24.85
CA ILE A 82 24.31 0.50 -24.02
C ILE A 82 23.38 -0.33 -23.14
N LEU A 83 22.73 -1.34 -23.71
CA LEU A 83 21.87 -2.28 -22.96
C LEU A 83 22.65 -3.01 -21.87
N TRP A 84 23.86 -3.48 -22.18
CA TRP A 84 24.71 -4.18 -21.22
C TRP A 84 25.17 -3.28 -20.06
N ARG A 85 25.48 -2.00 -20.34
CA ARG A 85 25.75 -1.00 -19.29
C ARG A 85 24.54 -0.78 -18.40
N LYS A 86 23.34 -0.63 -18.99
CA LYS A 86 22.08 -0.49 -18.24
C LYS A 86 21.82 -1.71 -17.36
N PHE A 87 22.01 -2.91 -17.89
CA PHE A 87 21.86 -4.17 -17.15
C PHE A 87 22.84 -4.27 -15.98
N ARG A 88 24.11 -3.94 -16.19
CA ARG A 88 25.12 -3.94 -15.11
C ARG A 88 24.80 -2.91 -14.03
N ALA A 89 24.36 -1.71 -14.40
CA ALA A 89 23.91 -0.69 -13.45
C ALA A 89 22.68 -1.17 -12.65
N ALA A 90 21.73 -1.87 -13.30
CA ALA A 90 20.58 -2.46 -12.62
C ALA A 90 21.01 -3.54 -11.61
N LEU A 91 21.98 -4.40 -11.96
CA LEU A 91 22.52 -5.40 -11.03
C LEU A 91 23.19 -4.76 -9.82
N GLN A 92 23.98 -3.69 -10.03
CA GLN A 92 24.58 -2.93 -8.93
C GLN A 92 23.51 -2.34 -8.01
N LYS A 93 22.45 -1.74 -8.57
CA LYS A 93 21.31 -1.22 -7.80
C LYS A 93 20.63 -2.32 -6.96
N ILE A 94 20.40 -3.49 -7.54
CA ILE A 94 19.84 -4.64 -6.81
C ILE A 94 20.75 -5.02 -5.64
N GLN A 95 22.06 -5.02 -5.84
CA GLN A 95 23.02 -5.35 -4.79
C GLN A 95 23.02 -4.30 -3.67
N THR A 96 22.95 -3.00 -4.01
CA THR A 96 22.82 -1.93 -3.02
C THR A 96 21.50 -2.01 -2.25
N TYR A 97 20.40 -2.42 -2.89
CA TYR A 97 19.13 -2.61 -2.20
C TYR A 97 19.17 -3.81 -1.26
N LYS A 98 19.86 -4.89 -1.62
CA LYS A 98 20.06 -6.05 -0.73
C LYS A 98 20.85 -5.66 0.51
N THR A 99 21.96 -4.93 0.35
CA THR A 99 22.75 -4.49 1.50
C THR A 99 21.96 -3.53 2.39
N ALA A 100 21.20 -2.59 1.81
CA ALA A 100 20.31 -1.70 2.56
C ALA A 100 19.26 -2.49 3.37
N LEU A 101 18.58 -3.46 2.75
CA LEU A 101 17.61 -4.31 3.44
C LEU A 101 18.23 -5.10 4.60
N ASP A 102 19.45 -5.62 4.43
CA ASP A 102 20.14 -6.33 5.51
C ASP A 102 20.54 -5.40 6.65
N THR A 103 20.89 -4.13 6.37
CA THR A 103 21.15 -3.14 7.42
C THR A 103 19.89 -2.82 8.22
N GLU A 104 18.75 -2.63 7.57
CA GLU A 104 17.47 -2.36 8.24
C GLU A 104 17.00 -3.55 9.07
N ARG A 105 17.15 -4.78 8.55
CA ARG A 105 16.89 -6.01 9.32
C ARG A 105 17.74 -6.09 10.59
N LYS A 106 19.03 -5.74 10.51
CA LYS A 106 19.92 -5.70 11.69
C LYS A 106 19.51 -4.63 12.69
N LYS A 107 19.06 -3.45 12.25
CA LYS A 107 18.53 -2.40 13.14
C LYS A 107 17.29 -2.86 13.88
N LEU A 108 16.31 -3.43 13.17
CA LEU A 108 15.09 -3.98 13.75
C LEU A 108 15.39 -5.07 14.79
N TYR A 109 16.33 -5.96 14.49
CA TYR A 109 16.74 -7.00 15.44
C TYR A 109 17.33 -6.41 16.73
N ARG A 110 18.16 -5.36 16.62
CA ARG A 110 18.72 -4.66 17.80
C ARG A 110 17.62 -4.02 18.64
N GLN A 111 16.69 -3.31 18.00
CA GLN A 111 15.54 -2.68 18.68
C GLN A 111 14.64 -3.71 19.37
N LYS A 112 14.38 -4.84 18.72
CA LYS A 112 13.61 -5.93 19.34
C LYS A 112 14.32 -6.46 20.58
N LYS A 113 15.64 -6.67 20.50
CA LYS A 113 16.45 -7.16 21.63
C LYS A 113 16.49 -6.17 22.80
N THR A 114 16.50 -4.86 22.56
CA THR A 114 16.43 -3.86 23.65
C THR A 114 15.04 -3.85 24.28
N HIS A 115 13.99 -3.85 23.47
CA HIS A 115 12.61 -3.93 23.95
C HIS A 115 12.34 -5.20 24.76
N ASP A 116 12.82 -6.37 24.31
CA ASP A 116 12.66 -7.63 25.05
C ASP A 116 13.36 -7.58 26.42
N LYS A 117 14.49 -6.88 26.54
CA LYS A 117 15.16 -6.65 27.83
C LYS A 117 14.36 -5.73 28.74
N GLU A 118 13.85 -4.62 28.21
CA GLU A 118 13.01 -3.67 28.95
C GLU A 118 11.72 -4.34 29.47
N MET A 119 11.10 -5.17 28.63
CA MET A 119 9.92 -5.95 29.04
C MET A 119 10.25 -6.95 30.14
N MET A 120 11.42 -7.61 30.08
CA MET A 120 11.86 -8.53 31.14
C MET A 120 12.14 -7.78 32.45
N THR A 121 12.72 -6.58 32.41
CA THR A 121 12.94 -5.77 33.62
C THR A 121 11.63 -5.27 34.22
N LEU A 122 10.70 -4.79 33.40
CA LEU A 122 9.38 -4.35 33.85
C LEU A 122 8.56 -5.51 34.42
N LYS A 123 8.69 -6.70 33.83
CA LYS A 123 8.02 -7.91 34.36
C LYS A 123 8.58 -8.26 35.74
N ALA A 124 9.90 -8.30 35.90
CA ALA A 124 10.53 -8.56 37.19
C ALA A 124 10.15 -7.51 38.26
N GLU A 125 10.01 -6.24 37.88
CA GLU A 125 9.55 -5.19 38.79
C GLU A 125 8.09 -5.36 39.19
N ASN A 126 7.22 -5.72 38.25
CA ASN A 126 5.82 -6.06 38.54
C ASN A 126 5.70 -7.27 39.46
N ASP A 127 6.51 -8.31 39.24
CA ASP A 127 6.50 -9.52 40.08
C ASP A 127 6.95 -9.18 41.51
N LYS A 128 7.94 -8.29 41.68
CA LYS A 128 8.35 -7.76 43.01
C LYS A 128 7.23 -6.95 43.67
N LEU A 129 6.52 -6.11 42.92
CA LEU A 129 5.38 -5.35 43.45
C LEU A 129 4.27 -6.30 43.89
N ARG A 130 3.93 -7.30 43.09
CA ARG A 130 2.93 -8.33 43.45
C ARG A 130 3.30 -9.06 44.73
N ALA A 131 4.55 -9.52 44.85
CA ALA A 131 5.01 -10.19 46.08
C ALA A 131 4.89 -9.28 47.32
N ARG A 132 5.20 -7.98 47.18
CA ARG A 132 4.99 -7.00 48.28
C ARG A 132 3.51 -6.83 48.63
N GLN A 133 2.64 -6.83 47.63
CA GLN A 133 1.18 -6.76 47.84
C GLN A 133 0.69 -8.01 48.58
N GLU A 134 1.10 -9.20 48.16
CA GLU A 134 0.73 -10.47 48.81
C GLU A 134 1.17 -10.53 50.28
N ILE A 135 2.39 -10.10 50.59
CA ILE A 135 2.87 -10.03 51.99
C ILE A 135 2.02 -9.06 52.81
N MET A 136 1.71 -7.89 52.25
CA MET A 136 0.86 -6.91 52.91
C MET A 136 -0.55 -7.45 53.14
N GLU A 137 -1.13 -8.16 52.17
CA GLU A 137 -2.43 -8.80 52.31
C GLU A 137 -2.47 -9.82 53.43
N ILE A 138 -1.43 -10.67 53.54
CA ILE A 138 -1.32 -11.66 54.61
C ILE A 138 -1.28 -10.95 55.96
N SER A 139 -0.42 -9.94 56.12
CA SER A 139 -0.31 -9.18 57.37
C SER A 139 -1.62 -8.47 57.75
N LEU A 140 -2.33 -7.89 56.77
CA LEU A 140 -3.62 -7.24 57.03
C LEU A 140 -4.71 -8.24 57.42
N ARG A 141 -4.70 -9.46 56.87
CA ARG A 141 -5.64 -10.51 57.28
C ARG A 141 -5.39 -10.99 58.70
N GLU A 142 -4.14 -11.18 59.09
CA GLU A 142 -3.75 -11.57 60.45
C GLU A 142 -4.21 -10.51 61.45
N VAL A 143 -3.83 -9.25 61.23
CA VAL A 143 -4.24 -8.14 62.11
C VAL A 143 -5.76 -7.99 62.16
N TYR A 144 -6.48 -8.16 61.04
CA TYR A 144 -7.94 -8.10 61.03
C TYR A 144 -8.61 -9.22 61.83
N ALA A 145 -8.01 -10.42 61.84
CA ALA A 145 -8.50 -11.57 62.62
C ALA A 145 -8.33 -11.33 64.13
N ASP A 146 -7.23 -10.70 64.54
CA ASP A 146 -6.91 -10.42 65.95
C ASP A 146 -7.72 -9.26 66.56
N CYS A 147 -8.28 -8.37 65.73
CA CYS A 147 -9.10 -7.27 66.22
C CYS A 147 -10.43 -7.74 66.85
N LYS A 148 -10.67 -7.32 68.09
CA LYS A 148 -11.90 -7.65 68.83
C LYS A 148 -12.99 -6.61 68.63
N THR A 149 -12.64 -5.34 68.44
CA THR A 149 -13.62 -4.26 68.33
C THR A 149 -14.05 -4.00 66.88
N PRO A 150 -15.32 -3.61 66.66
CA PRO A 150 -15.80 -3.26 65.32
C PRO A 150 -15.16 -1.97 64.76
N GLY A 151 -14.74 -1.05 65.62
CA GLY A 151 -14.04 0.19 65.23
C GLY A 151 -12.66 -0.06 64.64
N GLU A 152 -11.85 -0.92 65.26
CA GLU A 152 -10.54 -1.33 64.73
C GLU A 152 -10.66 -2.01 63.36
N LYS A 153 -11.66 -2.88 63.20
CA LYS A 153 -11.97 -3.53 61.91
C LYS A 153 -12.37 -2.53 60.82
N GLN A 154 -13.00 -1.42 61.20
CA GLN A 154 -13.39 -0.37 60.25
C GLN A 154 -12.18 0.46 59.80
N ILE A 155 -11.25 0.77 60.72
CA ILE A 155 -9.99 1.45 60.40
C ILE A 155 -9.15 0.62 59.42
N ILE A 156 -9.02 -0.70 59.64
CA ILE A 156 -8.26 -1.59 58.75
C ILE A 156 -8.89 -1.66 57.35
N LYS A 157 -10.23 -1.63 57.24
CA LYS A 157 -10.93 -1.57 55.94
C LYS A 157 -10.65 -0.28 55.16
N GLU A 158 -10.27 0.81 55.83
CA GLU A 158 -9.94 2.08 55.18
C GLU A 158 -8.48 2.17 54.70
N VAL A 159 -7.57 1.33 55.20
CA VAL A 159 -6.15 1.36 54.84
C VAL A 159 -5.92 1.12 53.34
N PRO A 160 -6.56 0.13 52.67
CA PRO A 160 -6.43 -0.07 51.23
C PRO A 160 -6.94 1.14 50.43
N LEU A 161 -8.00 1.81 50.91
CA LEU A 161 -8.66 2.94 50.23
C LEU A 161 -7.85 4.23 50.31
N LYS A 162 -7.07 4.44 51.38
CA LYS A 162 -6.20 5.62 51.52
C LYS A 162 -4.89 5.49 50.72
N MET A 163 -4.44 4.27 50.43
CA MET A 163 -3.28 4.00 49.58
C MET A 163 -3.53 4.29 48.08
N GLU A 164 -4.80 4.39 47.66
CA GLU A 164 -5.21 4.66 46.28
C GLU A 164 -4.70 6.02 45.73
N GLN A 165 -4.30 6.95 46.60
CA GLN A 165 -3.96 8.31 46.18
C GLN A 165 -2.56 8.46 45.56
N LYS A 166 -1.67 7.46 45.68
CA LYS A 166 -0.29 7.53 45.12
C LYS A 166 -0.01 6.57 43.97
N THR A 167 -0.72 5.44 43.88
CA THR A 167 -0.56 4.48 42.79
C THR A 167 -1.94 4.15 42.24
N ASN A 168 -2.20 4.46 40.96
CA ASN A 168 -3.48 4.22 40.26
C ASN A 168 -3.89 2.73 40.12
N THR A 169 -3.35 1.84 40.96
CA THR A 169 -3.69 0.43 41.05
C THR A 169 -4.68 0.22 42.18
N VAL A 170 -5.95 0.01 41.82
CA VAL A 170 -7.04 -0.35 42.74
C VAL A 170 -6.66 -1.64 43.46
N MET A 171 -6.46 -1.59 44.77
CA MET A 171 -6.45 -2.78 45.62
C MET A 171 -7.88 -3.29 45.76
N ASP A 172 -8.14 -4.53 45.40
CA ASP A 172 -9.49 -5.10 45.34
C ASP A 172 -10.02 -5.36 46.76
N PRO A 173 -11.25 -4.99 47.16
CA PRO A 173 -11.77 -5.25 48.51
C PRO A 173 -11.90 -6.74 48.89
N THR A 174 -11.64 -7.64 47.95
CA THR A 174 -11.55 -9.10 48.12
C THR A 174 -10.34 -9.54 48.96
N LEU A 175 -9.38 -8.65 49.23
CA LEU A 175 -8.14 -8.93 49.97
C LEU A 175 -8.33 -9.35 51.44
N LEU A 176 -9.50 -9.07 52.04
CA LEU A 176 -9.85 -9.43 53.42
C LEU A 176 -10.79 -10.65 53.51
N GLY A 177 -10.96 -11.42 52.43
CA GLY A 177 -11.80 -12.65 52.45
C GLY A 177 -13.31 -12.39 52.52
N LEU A 178 -13.75 -11.14 52.36
CA LEU A 178 -15.16 -10.78 52.33
C LEU A 178 -15.79 -11.24 51.00
N LYS A 179 -16.52 -12.37 51.02
CA LYS A 179 -17.36 -12.88 49.90
C LYS A 179 -18.58 -11.98 49.57
N GLY A 180 -18.54 -10.72 49.97
CA GLY A 180 -19.60 -9.76 49.70
C GLY A 180 -19.41 -9.13 48.34
N ARG A 181 -20.43 -9.16 47.48
CA ARG A 181 -20.58 -8.26 46.33
C ARG A 181 -20.60 -6.81 46.84
N ILE A 182 -19.44 -6.25 47.15
CA ILE A 182 -19.29 -4.80 47.23
C ILE A 182 -19.48 -4.35 45.79
N ARG A 183 -20.67 -3.82 45.49
CA ARG A 183 -20.90 -3.11 44.24
C ARG A 183 -20.00 -1.89 44.30
N VAL A 184 -18.74 -2.06 43.89
CA VAL A 184 -17.90 -0.95 43.49
C VAL A 184 -18.62 -0.40 42.26
N SER A 185 -19.55 0.52 42.50
CA SER A 185 -19.97 1.49 41.52
C SER A 185 -18.68 2.21 41.17
N LYS A 186 -17.92 1.66 40.21
CA LYS A 186 -16.95 2.43 39.46
C LYS A 186 -17.77 3.62 39.03
N LYS A 187 -17.56 4.78 39.66
CA LYS A 187 -17.96 6.05 39.09
C LYS A 187 -17.23 6.01 37.77
N ARG A 188 -17.92 5.58 36.71
CA ARG A 188 -17.42 5.65 35.35
C ARG A 188 -17.00 7.10 35.27
N LEU A 189 -15.69 7.36 35.18
CA LEU A 189 -15.18 8.67 34.86
C LEU A 189 -16.09 9.15 33.76
N ARG A 190 -16.98 10.10 34.10
CA ARG A 190 -17.94 10.60 33.13
C ARG A 190 -17.03 11.06 32.01
N ARG A 191 -17.19 10.50 30.81
CA ARG A 191 -16.50 10.97 29.61
C ARG A 191 -17.44 11.95 28.89
N PRO A 192 -17.83 13.11 29.45
CA PRO A 192 -18.58 14.09 28.66
C PRO A 192 -17.70 14.67 27.55
N LEU A 193 -16.36 14.62 27.72
CA LEU A 193 -15.41 15.11 26.74
C LEU A 193 -15.48 14.33 25.42
N HIS A 194 -15.68 13.02 25.46
CA HIS A 194 -15.69 12.20 24.26
C HIS A 194 -16.91 12.50 23.37
N GLY A 195 -18.08 12.77 23.96
CA GLY A 195 -19.27 13.17 23.21
C GLY A 195 -19.10 14.53 22.53
N LYS A 196 -18.63 15.54 23.27
CA LYS A 196 -18.38 16.89 22.72
C LYS A 196 -17.36 16.86 21.58
N ILE A 197 -16.23 16.19 21.80
CA ILE A 197 -15.19 16.02 20.76
C ILE A 197 -15.76 15.30 19.53
N MET A 198 -16.55 14.25 19.71
CA MET A 198 -17.14 13.54 18.57
C MET A 198 -18.11 14.44 17.78
N THR A 199 -18.89 15.29 18.46
CA THR A 199 -19.77 16.25 17.78
C THR A 199 -18.98 17.31 17.01
N GLU A 200 -17.87 17.82 17.56
CA GLU A 200 -17.00 18.78 16.88
C GLU A 200 -16.29 18.16 15.68
N ILE A 201 -15.78 16.94 15.82
CA ILE A 201 -15.18 16.19 14.70
C ILE A 201 -16.21 15.95 13.60
N THR A 202 -17.44 15.60 13.96
CA THR A 202 -18.53 15.43 13.00
C THR A 202 -18.85 16.74 12.29
N LYS A 203 -18.95 17.86 13.03
CA LYS A 203 -19.13 19.20 12.45
C LYS A 203 -17.99 19.59 11.52
N PHE A 204 -16.75 19.29 11.89
CA PHE A 204 -15.58 19.54 11.06
C PHE A 204 -15.63 18.79 9.73
N PHE A 205 -15.90 17.48 9.75
CA PHE A 205 -16.01 16.69 8.52
C PHE A 205 -17.21 17.07 7.67
N ASN A 206 -18.27 17.63 8.24
CA ASN A 206 -19.44 18.08 7.48
C ASN A 206 -19.23 19.41 6.75
N ARG A 207 -18.11 20.11 6.97
CA ARG A 207 -17.77 21.31 6.18
C ARG A 207 -17.45 20.91 4.74
N ASP A 208 -17.99 21.67 3.79
CA ASP A 208 -17.82 21.39 2.36
C ASP A 208 -16.37 21.55 1.88
N ASP A 209 -15.56 22.36 2.58
CA ASP A 209 -14.13 22.51 2.33
C ASP A 209 -13.33 21.22 2.61
N VAL A 210 -13.80 20.40 3.56
CA VAL A 210 -13.11 19.19 4.02
C VAL A 210 -13.64 17.95 3.32
N SER A 211 -14.96 17.86 3.17
CA SER A 211 -15.61 16.76 2.46
C SER A 211 -16.80 17.24 1.65
N ARG A 212 -16.97 16.68 0.46
CA ARG A 212 -18.11 16.93 -0.43
C ARG A 212 -19.15 15.83 -0.31
N SER A 213 -20.42 16.18 -0.22
CA SER A 213 -21.53 15.22 -0.34
C SER A 213 -21.70 14.75 -1.77
N THR A 214 -22.10 13.49 -1.93
CA THR A 214 -22.43 12.98 -3.26
C THR A 214 -23.83 13.40 -3.71
N ALA A 215 -24.10 13.48 -5.01
CA ALA A 215 -25.40 13.93 -5.52
C ALA A 215 -26.48 12.82 -5.52
N GLY A 216 -26.09 11.55 -5.44
CA GLY A 216 -27.00 10.42 -5.61
C GLY A 216 -27.84 10.10 -4.37
N LYS A 217 -29.18 10.11 -4.48
CA LYS A 217 -30.10 9.66 -3.39
C LYS A 217 -29.86 8.21 -2.92
N LYS A 218 -29.30 7.36 -3.79
CA LYS A 218 -28.97 5.95 -3.48
C LYS A 218 -27.58 5.79 -2.85
N GLU A 219 -26.76 6.85 -2.85
CA GLU A 219 -25.39 6.82 -2.35
C GLU A 219 -25.37 7.09 -0.84
N THR A 220 -25.92 6.13 -0.11
CA THR A 220 -26.03 6.17 1.35
C THR A 220 -25.30 4.99 1.96
N ARG A 221 -24.75 5.19 3.16
CA ARG A 221 -24.16 4.12 3.96
C ARG A 221 -24.94 3.98 5.25
N THR A 222 -25.20 2.74 5.64
CA THR A 222 -25.85 2.39 6.91
C THR A 222 -24.85 1.75 7.86
N ARG A 223 -24.82 2.23 9.10
CA ARG A 223 -24.08 1.58 10.20
C ARG A 223 -24.83 1.82 11.50
N ASN A 224 -25.02 0.79 12.31
CA ASN A 224 -25.76 0.85 13.58
C ASN A 224 -27.16 1.49 13.41
N ASN A 225 -27.91 1.10 12.39
CA ASN A 225 -29.22 1.65 12.04
C ASN A 225 -29.27 3.14 11.66
N HIS A 226 -28.12 3.81 11.56
CA HIS A 226 -28.05 5.18 11.05
C HIS A 226 -27.70 5.16 9.56
N LYS A 227 -28.62 5.66 8.73
CA LYS A 227 -28.43 5.85 7.28
C LYS A 227 -28.00 7.29 7.01
N MET A 228 -26.80 7.45 6.44
CA MET A 228 -26.23 8.76 6.13
C MET A 228 -25.80 8.80 4.66
N GLN A 229 -25.92 9.96 4.03
CA GLN A 229 -25.42 10.20 2.68
C GLN A 229 -23.88 10.15 2.66
N ILE A 230 -23.32 9.52 1.64
CA ILE A 230 -21.88 9.38 1.52
C ILE A 230 -21.27 10.77 1.25
N ARG A 231 -20.14 11.04 1.92
CA ARG A 231 -19.30 12.21 1.66
C ARG A 231 -17.90 11.75 1.29
N TYR A 232 -17.28 12.39 0.31
CA TYR A 232 -15.89 12.14 -0.07
C TYR A 232 -14.99 13.25 0.45
N LEU A 233 -13.84 12.89 0.99
CA LEU A 233 -12.82 13.87 1.36
C LEU A 233 -12.29 14.58 0.11
N VAL A 234 -12.08 15.89 0.23
CA VAL A 234 -11.51 16.72 -0.84
C VAL A 234 -10.01 16.51 -0.92
N ASP A 235 -9.33 16.49 0.23
CA ASP A 235 -7.89 16.30 0.34
C ASP A 235 -7.51 14.86 0.73
N THR A 236 -6.27 14.50 0.45
CA THR A 236 -5.67 13.25 0.87
C THR A 236 -5.57 13.19 2.39
N LEU A 237 -5.85 12.01 2.94
CA LEU A 237 -5.75 11.74 4.37
C LEU A 237 -4.35 11.95 4.96
N LYS A 238 -3.30 12.13 4.14
CA LYS A 238 -1.94 12.45 4.62
C LYS A 238 -1.85 13.87 5.18
N ASN A 239 -2.62 14.80 4.63
CA ASN A 239 -2.66 16.19 5.09
C ASN A 239 -3.54 16.35 6.33
N LEU A 240 -4.46 15.40 6.59
CA LEU A 240 -5.20 15.34 7.84
C LEU A 240 -4.38 14.61 8.92
N TYR A 241 -4.25 15.22 10.10
CA TYR A 241 -3.55 14.65 11.25
C TYR A 241 -4.02 13.23 11.62
N ALA A 242 -3.07 12.36 11.98
CA ALA A 242 -3.29 10.94 12.27
C ALA A 242 -4.31 10.66 13.38
N THR A 243 -4.53 11.59 14.32
CA THR A 243 -5.54 11.48 15.38
C THR A 243 -6.98 11.56 14.86
N PHE A 244 -7.22 12.33 13.80
CA PHE A 244 -8.54 12.43 13.16
C PHE A 244 -8.95 11.15 12.45
N PHE A 245 -8.00 10.28 12.09
CA PHE A 245 -8.27 8.99 11.46
C PHE A 245 -9.15 8.08 12.32
N ARG A 246 -8.91 8.05 13.65
CA ARG A 246 -9.62 7.17 14.58
C ARG A 246 -11.08 7.56 14.79
N TYR A 247 -11.39 8.84 14.65
CA TYR A 247 -12.71 9.40 14.93
C TYR A 247 -13.47 9.79 13.67
N LYS A 248 -12.98 9.38 12.49
CA LYS A 248 -13.65 9.67 11.22
C LYS A 248 -15.05 9.04 11.17
N PRO A 249 -16.11 9.82 10.87
CA PRO A 249 -17.45 9.28 10.69
C PRO A 249 -17.51 8.22 9.58
N PHE A 250 -18.36 7.21 9.75
CA PHE A 250 -18.40 6.04 8.84
C PHE A 250 -18.86 6.37 7.41
N TYR A 251 -19.61 7.45 7.22
CA TYR A 251 -20.11 7.90 5.91
C TYR A 251 -19.14 8.81 5.15
N VAL A 252 -18.03 9.22 5.78
CA VAL A 252 -16.96 10.01 5.14
C VAL A 252 -15.90 9.07 4.58
N LEU A 253 -15.78 9.00 3.26
CA LEU A 253 -14.90 8.10 2.53
C LEU A 253 -13.74 8.84 1.87
N SER A 254 -12.65 8.13 1.63
CA SER A 254 -11.59 8.66 0.77
C SER A 254 -12.06 8.59 -0.69
N PRO A 255 -11.75 9.60 -1.51
CA PRO A 255 -12.12 9.59 -2.91
C PRO A 255 -11.44 8.42 -3.65
N ASN A 256 -12.23 7.63 -4.37
CA ASN A 256 -11.74 6.60 -5.31
C ASN A 256 -11.70 7.18 -6.74
N ALA A 257 -11.03 6.50 -7.67
CA ALA A 257 -10.94 6.95 -9.07
C ALA A 257 -12.31 7.21 -9.72
N SER A 258 -13.34 6.44 -9.34
CA SER A 258 -14.72 6.61 -9.81
C SER A 258 -15.46 7.82 -9.22
N SER A 259 -14.92 8.44 -8.17
CA SER A 259 -15.54 9.59 -7.49
C SER A 259 -15.04 10.95 -7.99
N ARG A 260 -14.13 11.00 -8.98
CA ARG A 260 -13.56 12.27 -9.48
C ARG A 260 -14.64 13.23 -10.00
N ASP A 261 -14.45 14.54 -9.78
CA ASP A 261 -15.31 15.62 -10.35
C ASP A 261 -15.17 15.78 -11.88
N THR A 262 -14.32 14.99 -12.52
CA THR A 262 -14.20 14.95 -13.98
C THR A 262 -15.18 13.94 -14.57
N CYS A 263 -16.08 14.37 -15.46
CA CYS A 263 -16.97 13.45 -16.18
C CYS A 263 -16.16 12.60 -17.17
N MET A 264 -15.78 11.39 -16.77
CA MET A 264 -15.24 10.33 -17.67
C MET A 264 -16.35 9.68 -18.51
N CYS A 265 -17.40 10.42 -18.81
CA CYS A 265 -18.48 9.94 -19.65
C CYS A 265 -17.99 9.81 -21.10
N MET A 266 -18.47 8.78 -21.81
CA MET A 266 -18.12 8.54 -23.21
C MET A 266 -18.39 9.75 -24.10
N LYS A 267 -19.35 10.62 -23.74
CA LYS A 267 -19.65 11.85 -24.47
C LYS A 267 -18.45 12.82 -24.48
N HIS A 268 -17.88 13.14 -23.32
CA HIS A 268 -16.69 14.02 -23.26
C HIS A 268 -15.49 13.38 -23.95
N ALA A 269 -15.24 12.08 -23.69
CA ALA A 269 -14.16 11.37 -24.37
C ALA A 269 -14.32 11.36 -25.90
N ASN A 270 -15.55 11.19 -26.41
CA ASN A 270 -15.81 11.24 -27.85
C ASN A 270 -15.72 12.66 -28.42
N MET A 271 -16.08 13.69 -27.65
CA MET A 271 -15.86 15.08 -28.07
C MET A 271 -14.36 15.40 -28.16
N GLU A 272 -13.56 14.96 -27.20
CA GLU A 272 -12.10 15.10 -27.25
C GLU A 272 -11.49 14.41 -28.47
N LEU A 273 -11.88 13.17 -28.74
CA LEU A 273 -11.38 12.44 -29.91
C LEU A 273 -11.78 13.08 -31.24
N LYS A 274 -12.97 13.68 -31.32
CA LYS A 274 -13.40 14.46 -32.50
C LYS A 274 -12.58 15.74 -32.64
N PHE A 275 -12.37 16.48 -31.55
CA PHE A 275 -11.54 17.68 -31.56
C PHE A 275 -10.11 17.40 -32.00
N GLU A 276 -9.49 16.32 -31.50
CA GLU A 276 -8.16 15.90 -31.94
C GLU A 276 -8.10 15.56 -33.43
N ALA A 277 -9.14 14.92 -33.98
CA ALA A 277 -9.20 14.61 -35.41
C ALA A 277 -9.31 15.89 -36.25
N LEU A 278 -10.17 16.83 -35.86
CA LEU A 278 -10.31 18.13 -36.53
C LEU A 278 -9.03 18.97 -36.46
N LYS A 279 -8.31 18.91 -35.35
CA LYS A 279 -7.02 19.57 -35.18
C LYS A 279 -5.93 18.94 -36.07
N LYS A 280 -5.88 17.61 -36.15
CA LYS A 280 -4.91 16.89 -37.01
C LYS A 280 -5.11 17.22 -38.49
N ASN A 281 -6.36 17.34 -38.91
CA ASN A 281 -6.69 17.74 -40.29
C ASN A 281 -6.60 19.26 -40.48
N GLY A 282 -6.21 20.02 -39.45
CA GLY A 282 -5.98 21.46 -39.53
C GLY A 282 -7.24 22.30 -39.76
N VAL A 283 -8.44 21.75 -39.48
CA VAL A 283 -9.73 22.45 -39.59
C VAL A 283 -9.90 23.47 -38.47
N ILE A 284 -9.37 23.14 -37.28
CA ILE A 284 -9.39 23.99 -36.09
C ILE A 284 -7.95 24.26 -35.65
N SER A 285 -7.61 25.54 -35.47
CA SER A 285 -6.26 25.99 -35.08
C SER A 285 -6.01 25.97 -33.56
N HIS A 286 -7.07 25.87 -32.75
CA HIS A 286 -6.97 25.96 -31.29
C HIS A 286 -6.23 24.76 -30.66
N PRO A 287 -5.41 25.00 -29.61
CA PRO A 287 -4.62 23.95 -28.98
C PRO A 287 -5.49 22.99 -28.15
N ASN A 288 -6.48 23.51 -27.43
CA ASN A 288 -7.33 22.78 -26.49
C ASN A 288 -8.81 23.15 -26.65
N ILE A 289 -9.69 22.25 -26.21
CA ILE A 289 -11.15 22.47 -26.20
C ILE A 289 -11.52 23.62 -25.26
N SER A 290 -10.84 23.74 -24.11
CA SER A 290 -11.09 24.85 -23.17
C SER A 290 -10.82 26.22 -23.78
N ASP A 291 -9.82 26.32 -24.67
CA ASP A 291 -9.49 27.58 -25.33
C ASP A 291 -10.48 27.88 -26.46
N LEU A 292 -10.96 26.85 -27.16
CA LEU A 292 -12.09 26.98 -28.07
C LEU A 292 -13.35 27.48 -27.34
N LEU A 293 -13.66 26.94 -26.16
CA LEU A 293 -14.83 27.35 -25.38
C LEU A 293 -14.77 28.80 -24.92
N LYS A 294 -13.58 29.32 -24.54
CA LYS A 294 -13.41 30.74 -24.17
C LYS A 294 -13.72 31.69 -25.33
N ASN A 295 -13.53 31.25 -26.57
CA ASN A 295 -13.82 32.06 -27.75
C ASN A 295 -15.32 32.08 -28.10
N ILE A 296 -16.06 31.04 -27.68
CA ILE A 296 -17.50 30.92 -27.93
C ILE A 296 -18.29 31.59 -26.79
N VAL A 297 -17.82 31.46 -25.54
CA VAL A 297 -18.60 31.74 -24.34
C VAL A 297 -17.90 32.79 -23.48
N CYS A 298 -18.61 33.85 -23.09
CA CYS A 298 -18.10 34.90 -22.20
C CYS A 298 -17.72 34.39 -20.79
N ASP A 299 -18.51 33.47 -20.24
CA ASP A 299 -18.24 32.84 -18.94
C ASP A 299 -18.57 31.33 -18.98
N THR A 300 -17.55 30.52 -18.71
CA THR A 300 -17.66 29.04 -18.72
C THR A 300 -18.44 28.48 -17.53
N LYS A 301 -18.66 29.28 -16.47
CA LYS A 301 -19.42 28.87 -15.29
C LYS A 301 -20.89 29.28 -15.36
N SER A 302 -21.24 30.25 -16.20
CA SER A 302 -22.62 30.70 -16.37
C SER A 302 -23.41 29.72 -17.24
N TYR A 303 -24.54 29.25 -16.71
CA TYR A 303 -25.48 28.40 -17.43
C TYR A 303 -26.03 29.10 -18.67
N GLU A 304 -26.32 30.40 -18.58
CA GLU A 304 -26.97 31.14 -19.66
C GLU A 304 -26.09 31.25 -20.91
N CYS A 305 -24.78 31.45 -20.75
CA CYS A 305 -23.88 31.55 -21.91
C CYS A 305 -23.53 30.17 -22.50
N MET A 306 -23.37 29.13 -21.68
CA MET A 306 -23.16 27.76 -22.18
C MET A 306 -24.37 27.18 -22.94
N TYR A 307 -25.58 27.70 -22.71
CA TYR A 307 -26.81 27.29 -23.39
C TYR A 307 -27.27 28.30 -24.48
N ASN A 308 -26.39 29.22 -24.91
CA ASN A 308 -26.68 30.26 -25.92
C ASN A 308 -27.90 31.15 -25.61
N LYS A 309 -28.21 31.36 -24.33
CA LYS A 309 -29.26 32.29 -23.87
C LYS A 309 -28.72 33.69 -23.56
N CYS A 310 -27.40 33.85 -23.56
CA CYS A 310 -26.76 35.13 -23.30
C CYS A 310 -26.66 35.96 -24.57
N GLU A 311 -27.16 37.19 -24.52
CA GLU A 311 -27.22 38.13 -25.64
C GLU A 311 -25.83 38.49 -26.21
N LYS A 312 -24.78 38.42 -25.38
CA LYS A 312 -23.40 38.78 -25.78
C LYS A 312 -22.70 37.70 -26.59
N CYS A 313 -22.97 36.42 -26.29
CA CYS A 313 -22.28 35.28 -26.89
C CYS A 313 -23.18 34.46 -27.85
N ALA A 314 -24.47 34.77 -27.96
CA ALA A 314 -25.43 34.02 -28.77
C ALA A 314 -25.02 33.83 -30.24
N ASN A 315 -24.32 34.80 -30.81
CA ASN A 315 -23.88 34.77 -32.21
C ASN A 315 -22.40 34.37 -32.38
N ALA A 316 -21.69 34.02 -31.31
CA ALA A 316 -20.30 33.61 -31.40
C ALA A 316 -20.20 32.25 -32.11
N ARG A 317 -19.49 32.22 -33.24
CA ARG A 317 -19.26 31.00 -34.03
C ARG A 317 -17.80 30.59 -33.95
N VAL A 318 -17.59 29.29 -34.08
CA VAL A 318 -16.24 28.72 -34.19
C VAL A 318 -15.63 29.10 -35.53
N THR A 319 -14.42 29.66 -35.51
CA THR A 319 -13.62 29.84 -36.72
C THR A 319 -13.07 28.50 -37.18
N TYR A 320 -13.41 28.08 -38.38
CA TYR A 320 -12.90 26.86 -39.01
C TYR A 320 -12.50 27.14 -40.47
N SER A 321 -11.57 26.37 -41.02
CA SER A 321 -11.13 26.49 -42.41
C SER A 321 -11.96 25.58 -43.32
N GLU A 322 -12.78 26.16 -44.20
CA GLU A 322 -13.67 25.44 -45.13
C GLU A 322 -12.91 24.67 -46.22
N ASP A 323 -11.73 25.15 -46.62
CA ASP A 323 -10.93 24.56 -47.70
C ASP A 323 -10.44 23.13 -47.40
N LYS A 324 -10.43 22.73 -46.11
CA LYS A 324 -9.92 21.44 -45.66
C LYS A 324 -11.00 20.37 -45.45
N PHE A 325 -12.25 20.67 -45.81
CA PHE A 325 -13.36 19.71 -45.69
C PHE A 325 -13.36 18.63 -46.79
N GLN A 326 -12.55 18.80 -47.84
CA GLN A 326 -12.48 17.88 -48.97
C GLN A 326 -11.67 16.60 -48.69
N GLU A 327 -10.95 16.54 -47.58
CA GLU A 327 -10.10 15.39 -47.21
C GLU A 327 -10.84 14.39 -46.31
N GLU A 328 -10.57 13.09 -46.48
CA GLU A 328 -11.14 12.03 -45.64
C GLU A 328 -10.81 12.25 -44.15
N VAL A 329 -11.84 12.43 -43.32
CA VAL A 329 -11.66 12.58 -41.87
C VAL A 329 -11.78 11.22 -41.18
N ILE A 330 -10.68 10.76 -40.60
CA ILE A 330 -10.63 9.53 -39.79
C ILE A 330 -10.60 9.92 -38.31
N TRP A 331 -11.63 9.52 -37.55
CA TRP A 331 -11.65 9.74 -36.10
C TRP A 331 -11.97 8.46 -35.33
N ARG A 332 -11.65 8.49 -34.04
CA ARG A 332 -11.96 7.41 -33.10
C ARG A 332 -13.15 7.79 -32.23
N GLN A 333 -13.99 6.82 -31.90
CA GLN A 333 -15.06 7.01 -30.94
C GLN A 333 -15.27 5.75 -30.09
N TRP A 334 -15.61 5.96 -28.82
CA TRP A 334 -16.10 4.91 -27.93
C TRP A 334 -17.57 4.61 -28.22
N VAL A 335 -17.86 3.34 -28.47
CA VAL A 335 -19.21 2.82 -28.71
C VAL A 335 -19.47 1.68 -27.73
N ARG A 336 -20.71 1.60 -27.22
CA ARG A 336 -21.19 0.44 -26.47
C ARG A 336 -21.67 -0.60 -27.47
N GLU A 337 -21.03 -1.76 -27.48
CA GLU A 337 -21.48 -2.89 -28.28
C GLU A 337 -21.84 -4.07 -27.39
N ASP A 338 -22.87 -4.79 -27.80
CA ASP A 338 -23.30 -6.03 -27.17
C ASP A 338 -22.38 -7.15 -27.62
N HIS A 339 -21.53 -7.60 -26.72
CA HIS A 339 -20.63 -8.72 -26.94
C HIS A 339 -21.31 -10.01 -26.47
N LYS A 340 -21.71 -10.85 -27.42
CA LYS A 340 -22.19 -12.21 -27.17
C LYS A 340 -21.03 -13.11 -26.77
N TYR A 341 -21.18 -13.91 -25.73
CA TYR A 341 -20.26 -14.99 -25.38
C TYR A 341 -21.04 -16.20 -24.86
N ASN A 342 -20.55 -17.39 -25.20
CA ASN A 342 -21.15 -18.65 -24.74
C ASN A 342 -20.50 -19.05 -23.42
N LYS A 343 -21.34 -19.34 -22.42
CA LYS A 343 -20.90 -19.93 -21.16
C LYS A 343 -21.96 -20.93 -20.72
N ASN A 344 -21.57 -22.20 -20.56
CA ASN A 344 -22.44 -23.30 -20.13
C ASN A 344 -23.73 -23.40 -20.97
N ASP A 345 -23.61 -23.69 -22.27
CA ASP A 345 -24.71 -23.95 -23.21
C ASP A 345 -25.79 -22.84 -23.34
N GLY A 346 -25.50 -21.61 -22.88
CA GLY A 346 -26.33 -20.43 -23.09
C GLY A 346 -25.57 -19.26 -23.73
N GLU A 347 -26.21 -18.57 -24.67
CA GLU A 347 -25.75 -17.28 -25.20
C GLU A 347 -25.98 -16.17 -24.16
N HIS A 348 -24.90 -15.56 -23.68
CA HIS A 348 -24.97 -14.40 -22.80
C HIS A 348 -24.48 -13.14 -23.53
N THR A 349 -25.23 -12.06 -23.42
CA THR A 349 -24.85 -10.73 -23.92
C THR A 349 -24.28 -9.87 -22.81
N THR A 350 -23.06 -9.35 -23.01
CA THR A 350 -22.47 -8.33 -22.12
C THR A 350 -22.15 -7.06 -22.89
N LYS A 351 -22.46 -5.91 -22.30
CA LYS A 351 -22.13 -4.60 -22.88
C LYS A 351 -20.66 -4.31 -22.66
N LYS A 352 -19.89 -4.18 -23.75
CA LYS A 352 -18.49 -3.77 -23.71
C LYS A 352 -18.33 -2.42 -24.41
N ASN A 353 -17.48 -1.56 -23.83
CA ASN A 353 -17.08 -0.31 -24.47
C ASN A 353 -15.89 -0.60 -25.40
N ILE A 354 -16.07 -0.38 -26.70
CA ILE A 354 -15.04 -0.61 -27.72
C ILE A 354 -14.73 0.71 -28.42
N GLN A 355 -13.46 0.96 -28.71
CA GLN A 355 -13.06 2.12 -29.51
C GLN A 355 -13.11 1.75 -31.00
N LYS A 356 -14.08 2.33 -31.72
CA LYS A 356 -14.21 2.19 -33.17
C LYS A 356 -13.46 3.29 -33.90
N ARG A 357 -12.91 2.97 -35.06
CA ARG A 357 -12.42 3.96 -36.04
C ARG A 357 -13.53 4.19 -37.07
N ASN A 358 -13.97 5.43 -37.18
CA ASN A 358 -14.90 5.85 -38.20
C ASN A 358 -14.16 6.62 -39.29
N LYS A 359 -14.72 6.56 -40.49
CA LYS A 359 -14.33 7.38 -41.62
C LYS A 359 -15.56 8.10 -42.14
N ARG A 360 -15.42 9.38 -42.46
CA ARG A 360 -16.43 10.12 -43.23
C ARG A 360 -15.71 10.84 -44.35
N ILE A 361 -16.19 10.60 -45.56
CA ILE A 361 -15.81 11.33 -46.75
C ILE A 361 -16.71 12.58 -46.77
N GLY A 362 -16.09 13.75 -46.94
CA GLY A 362 -16.76 15.05 -46.97
C GLY A 362 -17.71 15.17 -48.14
#